data_AF-A0A6B3FHR9-F1
#
_entry.id   AF-A0A6B3FHR9-F1
#
_cell.length_a   1.000
_cell.length_b   1.000
_cell.length_c   1.000
_cell.angle_alpha   90.00
_cell.angle_beta   90.00
_cell.angle_gamma   90.00
#
_symmetry.space_group_name_H-M   'P 1'
#
loop_
_entity.id
_entity.type
_entity.pdbx_description
1 polymer ?
#
loop_
_entity_poly.entity_id
_entity_poly.type
_entity_poly.pdbx_seq_one_letter_code
_entity_poly.pdbx_strand_id
1 'polypeptide(L)'
;MKKTVTTLADGRELIYYDAAEDSVRDAVDQRPLDPVSTSSEIRRDPLLGDAVAIASHRQARTYHPPADACPLCPSREGRHSEIPDDHYDVAVFENRFPSLAGDSGRCEVVCFTS
;
A
#
# COMPACT_ATOMS: atom_id res chain seq x y z
N MET A 1 5.38 -18.62 11.71
CA MET A 1 5.19 -17.47 10.80
C MET A 1 5.28 -16.22 11.65
N LYS A 2 6.38 -15.49 11.48
CA LYS A 2 6.70 -14.29 12.24
C LYS A 2 5.97 -13.09 11.65
N LYS A 3 5.28 -12.34 12.50
CA LYS A 3 4.67 -11.06 12.14
C LYS A 3 5.59 -9.92 12.59
N THR A 4 5.95 -9.04 11.68
CA THR A 4 6.69 -7.80 12.01
C THR A 4 5.90 -6.60 11.53
N VAL A 5 5.69 -5.61 12.40
CA VAL A 5 4.97 -4.37 12.09
C VAL A 5 5.97 -3.23 12.05
N THR A 6 5.89 -2.41 11.01
CA THR A 6 6.70 -1.20 10.82
C THR A 6 5.84 -0.10 10.19
N THR A 7 6.43 1.06 9.93
CA THR A 7 5.75 2.24 9.41
C THR A 7 6.44 2.74 8.14
N LEU A 8 5.64 3.06 7.11
CA LEU A 8 6.11 3.66 5.87
C LEU A 8 6.41 5.14 6.04
N ALA A 9 7.15 5.73 5.09
CA ALA A 9 7.60 7.12 5.16
C ALA A 9 6.43 8.13 5.23
N ASP A 10 5.26 7.77 4.70
CA ASP A 10 4.03 8.57 4.72
C ASP A 10 3.11 8.28 5.93
N GLY A 11 3.58 7.49 6.89
CA GLY A 11 2.90 7.19 8.15
C GLY A 11 1.98 5.97 8.12
N ARG A 12 1.78 5.34 6.96
CA ARG A 12 0.96 4.11 6.82
C ARG A 12 1.62 2.90 7.49
N GLU A 13 0.80 1.95 7.93
CA GLU A 13 1.29 0.69 8.49
C GLU A 13 1.78 -0.26 7.38
N LEU A 14 2.92 -0.92 7.64
CA LEU A 14 3.42 -2.05 6.86
C LEU A 14 3.61 -3.26 7.79
N ILE A 15 3.10 -4.41 7.37
CA ILE A 15 3.20 -5.67 8.09
C ILE A 15 3.86 -6.70 7.19
N TYR A 16 4.93 -7.31 7.69
CA TYR A 16 5.54 -8.49 7.10
C TYR A 16 5.05 -9.76 7.80
N TYR A 17 4.80 -10.80 7.02
CA TYR A 17 4.57 -12.15 7.50
C TYR A 17 5.58 -13.09 6.88
N ASP A 18 6.54 -13.55 7.69
CA ASP A 18 7.67 -14.36 7.25
C ASP A 18 7.53 -15.81 7.73
N ALA A 19 7.84 -16.77 6.85
CA ALA A 19 7.85 -18.18 7.19
C ALA A 19 8.95 -18.51 8.20
N ALA A 20 10.12 -17.90 8.04
CA ALA A 20 11.28 -18.06 8.92
C ALA A 20 11.21 -17.13 10.14
N GLU A 21 11.42 -17.69 11.33
CA GLU A 21 11.31 -16.98 12.62
C GLU A 21 12.52 -16.05 12.92
N ASP A 22 13.64 -16.24 12.22
CA ASP A 22 14.85 -15.43 12.34
C ASP A 22 14.89 -14.24 11.37
N SER A 23 13.90 -14.07 10.49
CA SER A 23 13.80 -12.94 9.56
C SER A 23 13.87 -11.59 10.29
N VAL A 24 14.73 -10.68 9.83
CA VAL A 24 14.90 -9.33 10.39
C VAL A 24 14.31 -8.32 9.39
N ARG A 25 13.53 -7.35 9.90
CA ARG A 25 12.85 -6.30 9.12
C ARG A 25 13.19 -4.93 9.70
N ASP A 26 14.39 -4.44 9.42
CA ASP A 26 14.91 -3.16 9.91
C ASP A 26 15.09 -2.11 8.79
N ALA A 27 14.76 -2.46 7.54
CA ALA A 27 14.79 -1.55 6.42
C ALA A 27 13.82 -0.37 6.63
N VAL A 28 14.34 0.84 6.44
CA VAL A 28 13.57 2.07 6.55
C VAL A 28 13.09 2.51 5.18
N ASP A 29 11.83 2.90 5.08
CA ASP A 29 11.30 3.54 3.86
C ASP A 29 11.96 4.91 3.65
N GLN A 30 12.76 5.03 2.58
CA GLN A 30 13.53 6.24 2.25
C GLN A 30 12.84 7.14 1.22
N ARG A 31 11.60 6.84 0.81
CA ARG A 31 10.93 7.61 -0.24
C ARG A 31 10.57 9.02 0.25
N PRO A 32 10.79 10.07 -0.57
CA PRO A 32 10.48 11.44 -0.19
C PRO A 32 8.99 11.72 -0.41
N LEU A 33 8.14 11.18 0.45
CA LEU A 33 6.69 11.29 0.31
C LEU A 33 6.10 12.24 1.35
N ASP A 34 5.22 13.11 0.90
CA ASP A 34 4.31 13.82 1.79
C ASP A 34 3.26 12.85 2.37
N PRO A 35 2.71 13.13 3.56
CA PRO A 35 1.59 12.39 4.11
C PRO A 35 0.40 12.38 3.14
N VAL A 36 -0.27 11.23 3.05
CA VAL A 36 -1.44 11.08 2.16
C VAL A 36 -2.69 11.60 2.85
N SER A 37 -3.47 12.43 2.15
CA SER A 37 -4.85 12.77 2.54
C SER A 37 -5.84 12.04 1.63
N THR A 38 -6.60 11.09 2.20
CA THR A 38 -7.55 10.26 1.46
C THR A 38 -8.98 10.59 1.87
N SER A 39 -9.76 11.13 0.95
CA SER A 39 -11.22 11.31 1.12
C SER A 39 -11.97 10.53 0.04
N SER A 40 -12.99 9.77 0.46
CA SER A 40 -13.93 9.08 -0.42
C SER A 40 -15.35 9.25 0.09
N GLU A 41 -16.34 9.20 -0.79
CA GLU A 41 -17.75 9.19 -0.46
C GLU A 41 -18.48 8.06 -1.17
N ILE A 42 -19.59 7.59 -0.58
CA ILE A 42 -20.52 6.66 -1.22
C ILE A 42 -21.76 7.45 -1.63
N ARG A 43 -22.06 7.47 -2.94
CA ARG A 43 -23.29 8.05 -3.48
C ARG A 43 -24.22 6.95 -4.00
N ARG A 44 -25.52 7.21 -3.98
CA ARG A 44 -26.52 6.27 -4.50
C ARG A 44 -26.98 6.67 -5.89
N ASP A 45 -26.93 5.72 -6.82
CA ASP A 45 -27.55 5.88 -8.14
C ASP A 45 -29.08 5.81 -8.00
N PRO A 46 -29.85 6.83 -8.41
CA PRO A 46 -31.31 6.83 -8.26
C PRO A 46 -32.05 5.95 -9.27
N LEU A 47 -31.43 5.61 -10.42
CA LEU A 47 -32.03 4.81 -11.47
C LEU A 47 -31.87 3.32 -11.19
N LEU A 48 -30.65 2.92 -10.80
CA LEU A 48 -30.31 1.51 -10.55
C LEU A 48 -30.40 1.14 -9.07
N GLY A 49 -30.29 2.12 -8.18
CA GLY A 49 -30.28 1.89 -6.74
C GLY A 49 -28.91 1.48 -6.18
N ASP A 50 -27.88 1.44 -7.02
CA ASP A 50 -26.53 1.00 -6.70
C ASP A 50 -25.78 1.99 -5.80
N ALA A 51 -24.85 1.47 -4.99
CA ALA A 51 -23.90 2.27 -4.23
C ALA A 51 -22.62 2.47 -5.05
N VAL A 52 -22.22 3.73 -5.24
CA VAL A 52 -21.07 4.13 -6.06
C VAL A 52 -20.04 4.81 -5.17
N ALA A 53 -18.83 4.24 -5.12
CA ALA A 53 -17.70 4.85 -4.43
C ALA A 53 -17.03 5.92 -5.32
N ILE A 54 -16.87 7.13 -4.77
CA ILE A 54 -16.20 8.25 -5.43
C ILE A 54 -14.94 8.58 -4.63
N ALA A 55 -13.77 8.43 -5.27
CA ALA A 55 -12.45 8.64 -4.67
C ALA A 55 -11.57 9.46 -5.62
N SER A 56 -11.77 10.78 -5.64
CA SER A 56 -11.11 11.69 -6.60
C SER A 56 -9.58 11.72 -6.48
N HIS A 57 -9.05 11.55 -5.27
CA HIS A 57 -7.61 11.50 -4.99
C HIS A 57 -6.88 10.37 -5.74
N ARG A 58 -7.60 9.34 -6.23
CA ARG A 58 -7.02 8.23 -7.00
C ARG A 58 -6.55 8.63 -8.41
N GLN A 59 -6.88 9.82 -8.90
CA GLN A 59 -6.41 10.31 -10.19
C GLN A 59 -4.89 10.50 -10.26
N ALA A 60 -4.22 10.68 -9.11
CA ALA A 60 -2.77 10.80 -9.02
C ALA A 60 -2.05 9.43 -8.89
N ARG A 61 -2.78 8.32 -9.01
CA ARG A 61 -2.19 6.98 -8.84
C ARG A 61 -1.22 6.66 -9.97
N THR A 62 -0.12 6.00 -9.61
CA THR A 62 0.77 5.34 -10.56
C THR A 62 -0.04 4.45 -11.53
N TYR A 63 0.12 4.69 -12.83
CA TYR A 63 -0.59 3.96 -13.89
C TYR A 63 0.44 3.42 -14.89
N HIS A 64 0.52 2.09 -14.99
CA HIS A 64 1.48 1.38 -15.86
C HIS A 64 2.91 1.91 -15.74
N PRO A 65 3.55 1.80 -14.55
CA PRO A 65 4.97 2.06 -14.44
C PRO A 65 5.73 1.06 -15.33
N PRO A 66 6.92 1.41 -15.84
CA PRO A 66 7.77 0.45 -16.52
C PRO A 66 8.14 -0.70 -15.56
N ALA A 67 8.50 -1.85 -16.12
CA ALA A 67 8.68 -3.08 -15.33
C ALA A 67 9.77 -2.96 -14.25
N ASP A 68 10.80 -2.16 -14.52
CA ASP A 68 11.88 -1.84 -13.58
C ASP A 68 11.43 -0.90 -12.45
N ALA A 69 10.29 -0.22 -12.58
CA ALA A 69 9.70 0.69 -11.59
C ALA A 69 8.44 0.11 -10.92
N CYS A 70 8.36 -1.23 -10.77
CA CYS A 70 7.27 -1.86 -10.05
C CYS A 70 7.17 -1.34 -8.60
N PRO A 71 6.05 -0.73 -8.17
CA PRO A 71 5.91 -0.14 -6.85
C PRO A 71 5.70 -1.17 -5.73
N LEU A 72 5.44 -2.43 -6.11
CA LEU A 72 5.18 -3.55 -5.19
C LEU A 72 6.36 -4.53 -5.10
N CYS A 73 7.37 -4.40 -5.95
CA CYS A 73 8.57 -5.22 -5.83
C CYS A 73 9.43 -4.75 -4.66
N PRO A 74 10.30 -5.60 -4.09
CA PRO A 74 11.26 -5.18 -3.08
C PRO A 74 12.14 -4.01 -3.55
N SER A 75 12.55 -3.17 -2.60
CA SER A 75 13.52 -2.11 -2.86
C SER A 75 14.92 -2.71 -3.02
N ARG A 76 15.60 -2.40 -4.13
CA ARG A 76 16.93 -2.94 -4.47
C ARG A 76 17.72 -1.93 -5.28
N GLU A 77 19.05 -1.94 -5.16
CA GLU A 77 19.95 -1.21 -6.06
C GLU A 77 19.62 0.30 -6.21
N GLY A 78 19.21 0.94 -5.12
CA GLY A 78 18.81 2.36 -5.11
C GLY A 78 17.40 2.65 -5.64
N ARG A 79 16.65 1.63 -6.07
CA ARG A 79 15.22 1.74 -6.35
C ARG A 79 14.41 1.58 -5.06
N HIS A 80 13.59 2.56 -4.76
CA HIS A 80 12.68 2.56 -3.62
C HIS A 80 11.23 2.30 -4.05
N SER A 81 10.56 1.38 -3.36
CA SER A 81 9.17 0.97 -3.60
C SER A 81 8.33 1.08 -2.32
N GLU A 82 7.07 0.62 -2.34
CA GLU A 82 6.25 0.51 -1.11
C GLU A 82 6.77 -0.53 -0.10
N ILE A 83 7.76 -1.34 -0.48
CA ILE A 83 8.33 -2.37 0.38
C ILE A 83 9.84 -2.09 0.53
N PRO A 84 10.28 -1.54 1.68
CA PRO A 84 11.66 -1.11 1.88
C PRO A 84 12.69 -2.25 1.93
N ASP A 85 12.28 -3.43 2.42
CA ASP A 85 13.16 -4.60 2.44
C ASP A 85 13.45 -5.09 1.01
N ASP A 86 14.61 -5.74 0.85
CA ASP A 86 15.08 -6.30 -0.43
C ASP A 86 14.45 -7.66 -0.76
N HIS A 87 13.69 -8.25 0.15
CA HIS A 87 12.92 -9.48 -0.02
C HIS A 87 11.75 -9.54 0.97
N TYR A 88 10.71 -10.32 0.67
CA TYR A 88 9.61 -10.62 1.59
C TYR A 88 8.90 -11.91 1.18
N ASP A 89 8.29 -12.60 2.14
CA ASP A 89 7.35 -13.69 1.88
C ASP A 89 5.95 -13.12 1.62
N VAL A 90 5.40 -12.39 2.60
CA VAL A 90 4.14 -11.64 2.44
C VAL A 90 4.28 -10.24 3.04
N ALA A 91 3.87 -9.22 2.30
CA ALA A 91 3.80 -7.84 2.75
C ALA A 91 2.37 -7.30 2.65
N VAL A 92 1.89 -6.67 3.71
CA VAL A 92 0.55 -6.06 3.80
C VAL A 92 0.69 -4.61 4.23
N PHE A 93 0.08 -3.70 3.49
CA PHE A 93 0.09 -2.28 3.84
C PHE A 93 -1.20 -1.58 3.40
N GLU A 94 -1.53 -0.48 4.05
CA GLU A 94 -2.67 0.36 3.68
C GLU A 94 -2.50 0.89 2.26
N ASN A 95 -3.51 0.83 1.41
CA ASN A 95 -3.40 1.29 0.02
C ASN A 95 -3.19 2.81 -0.01
N ARG A 96 -2.17 3.28 -0.75
CA ARG A 96 -1.88 4.72 -0.88
C ARG A 96 -2.98 5.51 -1.58
N PHE A 97 -3.79 4.84 -2.40
CA PHE A 97 -4.87 5.44 -3.20
C PHE A 97 -6.16 4.62 -3.00
N PRO A 98 -6.71 4.60 -1.77
CA PRO A 98 -7.80 3.71 -1.40
C PRO A 98 -9.12 4.12 -2.08
N SER A 99 -9.98 3.16 -2.38
CA SER A 99 -11.35 3.45 -2.85
C SER A 99 -12.30 3.82 -1.72
N LEU A 100 -12.01 3.39 -0.49
CA LEU A 100 -12.80 3.60 0.72
C LEU A 100 -11.88 4.12 1.83
N ALA A 101 -12.33 5.13 2.57
CA ALA A 101 -11.63 5.71 3.70
C ALA A 101 -12.62 6.17 4.79
N GLY A 102 -12.11 6.36 6.02
CA GLY A 102 -12.91 6.80 7.17
C GLY A 102 -14.03 5.81 7.50
N ASP A 103 -15.22 6.34 7.79
CA ASP A 103 -16.39 5.52 8.16
C ASP A 103 -16.92 4.65 7.01
N SER A 104 -16.45 4.87 5.77
CA SER A 104 -16.86 4.08 4.60
C SER A 104 -16.04 2.79 4.42
N GLY A 105 -14.96 2.60 5.19
CA GLY A 105 -14.14 1.38 5.17
C GLY A 105 -12.64 1.65 5.00
N ARG A 106 -11.89 0.56 4.80
CA ARG A 106 -10.43 0.56 4.59
C ARG A 106 -10.06 -0.25 3.34
N CYS A 107 -8.88 0.00 2.78
CA CYS A 107 -8.36 -0.74 1.64
C CYS A 107 -6.88 -1.07 1.88
N GLU A 108 -6.50 -2.34 1.87
CA GLU A 108 -5.10 -2.77 1.92
C GLU A 108 -4.62 -3.35 0.59
N VAL A 109 -3.31 -3.45 0.46
CA VAL A 109 -2.60 -4.22 -0.56
C VAL A 109 -1.93 -5.41 0.11
N VAL A 110 -2.04 -6.60 -0.50
CA VAL A 110 -1.39 -7.83 -0.04
C VAL A 110 -0.51 -8.35 -1.16
N CYS A 111 0.80 -8.43 -0.90
CA CYS A 111 1.80 -8.93 -1.84
C CYS A 111 2.29 -10.30 -1.35
N PHE A 112 2.20 -11.34 -2.19
CA PHE A 112 2.50 -12.73 -1.82
C PHE A 112 3.86 -13.25 -2.28
N THR A 113 4.55 -12.50 -3.14
CA THR A 113 5.82 -12.91 -3.74
C THR A 113 6.67 -11.69 -4.03
N SER A 114 7.96 -11.77 -3.70
CA SER A 114 8.98 -10.77 -3.97
C SER A 114 9.69 -10.94 -5.31
#